data_AF-X1A1P7-F1
#
_entry.id   AF-X1A1P7-F1
#
_cell.length_a   1.000
_cell.length_b   1.000
_cell.length_c   1.000
_cell.angle_alpha   90.00
_cell.angle_beta   90.00
_cell.angle_gamma   90.00
#
_symmetry.space_group_name_H-M   'P 1'
#
loop_
_entity.id
_entity.type
_entity.pdbx_description
1 polymer ?
#
loop_
_entity_poly.entity_id
_entity_poly.type
_entity_poly.pdbx_seq_one_letter_code
_entity_poly.pdbx_strand_id
1 'polypeptide(L)' 'ALASEGIQKGHMALHSRNIAKIAGVPDELIEKVAKKMIEAKKIRVDYAKEILQKINDGENL' A
#
# COMPACT_ATOMS: atom_id res chain seq x y z
N ALA A 1 -16.23 -23.42 -9.56
CA ALA A 1 -15.44 -22.20 -9.81
C ALA A 1 -15.07 -21.58 -8.46
N LEU A 2 -13.95 -22.00 -7.86
CA LEU A 2 -13.61 -21.60 -6.49
C LEU A 2 -12.10 -21.41 -6.39
N ALA A 3 -11.67 -20.23 -5.93
CA ALA A 3 -10.32 -19.89 -5.44
C ALA A 3 -9.32 -19.13 -6.35
N SER A 4 -9.66 -18.65 -7.54
CA SER A 4 -8.71 -17.78 -8.28
C SER A 4 -8.70 -16.31 -7.81
N GLU A 5 -9.83 -15.77 -7.34
CA GLU A 5 -9.90 -14.37 -6.90
C GLU A 5 -9.21 -14.11 -5.54
N GLY A 6 -9.21 -15.10 -4.63
CA GLY A 6 -8.59 -14.95 -3.31
C GLY A 6 -7.06 -14.86 -3.38
N ILE A 7 -6.45 -15.63 -4.28
CA ILE A 7 -4.99 -15.68 -4.45
C ILE A 7 -4.48 -14.38 -5.09
N GLN A 8 -5.24 -13.80 -6.02
CA GLN A 8 -4.90 -12.51 -6.65
C GLN A 8 -4.99 -11.33 -5.67
N LYS A 9 -6.02 -11.31 -4.80
CA LYS A 9 -6.13 -10.32 -3.72
C LYS A 9 -4.95 -10.41 -2.74
N GLY A 10 -4.52 -11.63 -2.39
CA GLY A 10 -3.34 -11.85 -1.55
C GLY A 10 -2.03 -11.35 -2.18
N HIS A 11 -1.84 -11.56 -3.49
CA HIS A 11 -0.65 -11.10 -4.20
C HIS A 11 -0.55 -9.57 -4.28
N MET A 12 -1.66 -8.87 -4.55
CA MET A 12 -1.63 -7.40 -4.60
C MET A 12 -1.39 -6.78 -3.22
N ALA A 13 -1.93 -7.37 -2.16
CA ALA A 13 -1.65 -6.93 -0.79
C ALA A 13 -0.17 -7.11 -0.45
N LEU A 14 0.42 -8.28 -0.74
CA LEU A 14 1.84 -8.55 -0.48
C LEU A 14 2.76 -7.63 -1.30
N HIS A 15 2.48 -7.48 -2.60
CA HIS A 15 3.27 -6.62 -3.48
C HIS A 15 3.23 -5.16 -3.01
N SER A 16 2.05 -4.65 -2.67
CA SER A 16 1.89 -3.28 -2.16
C SER A 16 2.61 -3.08 -0.83
N ARG A 17 2.54 -4.06 0.10
CA ARG A 17 3.30 -4.03 1.36
C ARG A 17 4.81 -4.02 1.12
N ASN A 18 5.31 -4.81 0.17
CA ASN A 18 6.73 -4.83 -0.18
C ASN A 18 7.19 -3.48 -0.74
N ILE A 19 6.39 -2.85 -1.60
CA ILE A 19 6.67 -1.49 -2.10
C ILE A 19 6.67 -0.46 -0.96
N ALA A 20 5.72 -0.55 -0.02
CA ALA A 20 5.71 0.31 1.16
C ALA A 20 6.98 0.14 2.02
N LYS A 21 7.46 -1.10 2.22
CA LYS A 21 8.74 -1.36 2.91
C LYS A 21 9.92 -0.73 2.19
N ILE A 22 10.02 -0.89 0.88
CA ILE A 22 11.09 -0.29 0.06
C ILE A 22 11.04 1.24 0.13
N ALA A 23 9.84 1.82 0.26
CA ALA A 23 9.65 3.26 0.43
C ALA A 23 10.06 3.79 1.82
N GLY A 24 10.40 2.92 2.78
CA GLY A 24 10.74 3.30 4.15
C GLY A 24 9.52 3.59 5.02
N VAL A 25 8.35 3.07 4.65
CA VAL A 25 7.13 3.20 5.44
C VAL A 25 7.27 2.40 6.74
N PRO A 26 7.02 2.99 7.92
CA PRO A 26 7.00 2.28 9.19
C PRO A 26 6.01 1.11 9.17
N ASP A 27 6.33 -0.01 9.82
CA ASP A 27 5.50 -1.22 9.79
C ASP A 27 4.05 -0.98 10.24
N GLU A 28 3.84 -0.06 11.18
CA GLU A 28 2.50 0.36 11.66
C GLU A 28 1.66 1.08 10.58
N LEU A 29 2.32 1.72 9.61
CA LEU A 29 1.67 2.46 8.51
C LEU A 29 1.63 1.67 7.20
N ILE A 30 2.36 0.56 7.09
CA ILE A 30 2.43 -0.26 5.87
C ILE A 30 1.04 -0.67 5.39
N GLU A 31 0.16 -1.13 6.28
CA GLU A 31 -1.19 -1.55 5.89
C GLU A 31 -2.00 -0.39 5.33
N LYS A 32 -1.92 0.77 5.97
CA LYS A 32 -2.63 1.98 5.56
C LYS A 32 -2.13 2.50 4.21
N VAL A 33 -0.81 2.57 4.03
CA VAL A 33 -0.17 2.99 2.77
C VAL A 33 -0.47 1.98 1.65
N ALA A 34 -0.32 0.68 1.91
CA ALA A 34 -0.60 -0.36 0.93
C ALA A 34 -2.06 -0.35 0.47
N LYS A 35 -3.01 -0.19 1.39
CA LYS A 35 -4.43 -0.08 1.06
C LYS A 35 -4.68 1.11 0.13
N LYS A 36 -4.13 2.28 0.45
CA LYS A 36 -4.28 3.47 -0.40
C LYS A 36 -3.63 3.34 -1.77
N MET A 37 -2.48 2.67 -1.86
CA MET A 37 -1.86 2.35 -3.15
C MET A 37 -2.77 1.47 -4.02
N ILE A 38 -3.43 0.47 -3.43
CA ILE A 38 -4.37 -0.40 -4.12
C ILE A 38 -5.63 0.37 -4.53
N GLU A 39 -6.21 1.17 -3.63
CA GLU A 39 -7.39 2.00 -3.89
C GLU A 39 -7.14 3.00 -5.02
N ALA A 40 -5.96 3.63 -5.05
CA ALA A 40 -5.54 4.53 -6.11
C ALA A 40 -5.06 3.80 -7.39
N LYS A 41 -4.97 2.46 -7.37
CA LYS A 41 -4.35 1.63 -8.42
C LYS A 41 -2.94 2.11 -8.81
N LYS A 42 -2.19 2.65 -7.85
CA LYS A 42 -0.83 3.18 -8.01
C LYS A 42 0.08 2.49 -7.00
N ILE A 43 0.73 1.42 -7.42
CA ILE A 43 1.66 0.64 -6.57
C ILE A 43 3.09 0.99 -6.98
N ARG A 44 3.63 2.08 -6.43
CA ARG A 44 4.98 2.57 -6.75
C ARG A 44 5.60 3.25 -5.52
N VAL A 45 6.93 3.24 -5.44
CA VAL A 45 7.71 3.72 -4.29
C VAL A 45 7.52 5.23 -4.06
N ASP A 46 7.46 6.02 -5.14
CA ASP A 46 7.20 7.46 -5.08
C ASP A 46 5.85 7.76 -4.41
N TYR A 47 4.79 7.08 -4.87
CA TYR A 47 3.45 7.27 -4.34
C TYR A 47 3.29 6.77 -2.90
N ALA A 48 3.99 5.69 -2.53
CA ALA A 48 4.04 5.22 -1.14
C ALA A 48 4.62 6.29 -0.20
N LYS A 49 5.67 7.01 -0.64
CA LYS A 49 6.25 8.13 0.12
C LYS A 49 5.30 9.32 0.21
N GLU A 50 4.61 9.65 -0.88
CA GLU A 50 3.58 10.71 -0.87
C GLU A 50 2.46 10.40 0.14
N ILE A 51 1.97 9.15 0.18
CA ILE A 51 0.94 8.75 1.15
C ILE A 51 1.49 8.85 2.57
N LEU A 52 2.71 8.36 2.82
CA LEU A 52 3.35 8.45 4.13
C LEU A 52 3.48 9.91 4.60
N GLN A 53 3.92 10.80 3.70
CA GLN A 53 4.02 12.22 3.99
C GLN A 53 2.67 12.82 4.36
N LYS A 54 1.61 12.55 3.57
CA LYS A 54 0.25 13.01 3.88
C LYS A 54 -0.27 12.50 5.23
N ILE A 55 0.06 11.26 5.59
CA ILE A 55 -0.29 10.71 6.91
C ILE A 55 0.45 11.45 8.03
N ASN A 56 1.73 11.74 7.85
CA ASN A 56 2.56 12.44 8.84
C ASN A 56 2.17 13.93 8.98
N ASP A 57 1.80 14.58 7.87
CA ASP A 57 1.41 15.98 7.83
C ASP A 57 -0.03 16.20 8.37
N GLY A 58 -0.73 15.12 8.75
CA GLY A 58 -2.09 15.19 9.29
C GLY A 58 -3.13 15.56 8.25
N GLU A 59 -2.80 15.51 6.95
CA GLU A 59 -3.76 15.73 5.88
C GLU A 59 -4.78 14.59 5.86
N ASN A 60 -6.06 14.94 5.98
CA ASN A 60 -7.15 13.97 5.85
C ASN A 60 -7.15 13.41 4.43
N LEU A 61 -6.90 12.11 4.34
CA LEU A 61 -6.49 11.40 3.13
C LEU A 61 -7.64 10.56 2.59
#